data_AF-A0A7V9I5L5-F1
#
_entry.id   AF-A0A7V9I5L5-F1
#
_cell.length_a   1.000
_cell.length_b   1.000
_cell.length_c   1.000
_cell.angle_alpha   90.00
_cell.angle_beta   90.00
_cell.angle_gamma   90.00
#
_symmetry.space_group_name_H-M   'P 1'
#
loop_
_entity.id
_entity.type
_entity.pdbx_description
1 polymer ?
#
loop_
_entity_poly.entity_id
_entity_poly.type
_entity_poly.pdbx_seq_one_letter_code
_entity_poly.pdbx_strand_id
1 'polypeptide(L)' 'MNESLKSVGAITMFVEDRGRAKAFYEKVFDVTAMNEDDVSIAYKFEGTIVNLLEYGAARELIDPAPVGTREAPSRF' A
#
# COMPACT_ATOMS: atom_id res chain seq x y z
N MET A 1 20.17 -14.99 4.04
CA MET A 1 20.25 -14.74 2.59
C MET A 1 20.47 -13.26 2.42
N ASN A 2 21.49 -12.84 1.67
CA ASN A 2 21.68 -11.42 1.37
C ASN A 2 20.69 -11.07 0.24
N GLU A 3 19.62 -10.34 0.56
CA GLU A 3 18.65 -9.94 -0.46
C GLU A 3 19.30 -9.01 -1.48
N SER A 4 19.01 -9.24 -2.76
CA SER A 4 19.47 -8.36 -3.83
C SER A 4 18.85 -6.98 -3.66
N LEU A 5 19.67 -5.93 -3.60
CA LEU A 5 19.19 -4.54 -3.61
C LEU A 5 18.56 -4.12 -4.96
N LYS A 6 18.42 -5.05 -5.90
CA LYS A 6 17.80 -4.84 -7.22
C LYS A 6 16.32 -5.24 -7.27
N SER A 7 15.72 -5.65 -6.15
CA SER A 7 14.31 -6.03 -6.07
C SER A 7 13.56 -5.23 -5.02
N VAL A 8 12.27 -4.98 -5.25
CA VAL A 8 11.37 -4.34 -4.29
C VAL A 8 10.58 -5.41 -3.55
N GLY A 9 10.85 -5.57 -2.25
CA GLY A 9 10.17 -6.55 -1.40
C GLY A 9 8.74 -6.14 -1.02
N ALA A 10 8.52 -4.85 -0.78
CA ALA A 10 7.20 -4.32 -0.43
C ALA A 10 6.99 -2.88 -0.94
N ILE A 11 5.75 -2.55 -1.25
CA ILE A 11 5.26 -1.21 -1.57
C ILE A 11 4.07 -0.92 -0.65
N THR A 12 4.15 0.17 0.11
CA THR A 12 2.99 0.68 0.87
C THR A 12 2.30 1.78 0.08
N MET A 13 1.00 1.63 -0.13
CA MET A 13 0.15 2.61 -0.80
C MET A 13 -0.85 3.18 0.21
N PHE A 14 -0.86 4.51 0.36
CA PHE A 14 -1.83 5.18 1.21
C PHE A 14 -3.16 5.32 0.46
N VAL A 15 -4.24 4.85 1.09
CA VAL A 15 -5.58 4.82 0.50
C VAL A 15 -6.57 5.55 1.40
N GLU A 16 -7.45 6.36 0.80
CA GLU A 16 -8.52 7.07 1.53
C GLU A 16 -9.64 6.12 1.96
N ASP A 17 -9.94 5.12 1.13
CA ASP A 17 -11.00 4.14 1.36
C ASP A 17 -10.43 2.72 1.20
N ARG A 18 -10.13 2.10 2.34
CA ARG A 18 -9.57 0.75 2.43
C ARG A 18 -10.51 -0.31 1.85
N GLY A 19 -11.82 -0.17 2.05
CA GLY A 19 -12.82 -1.12 1.56
C GLY A 19 -12.95 -1.08 0.04
N ARG A 20 -12.98 0.12 -0.55
CA ARG A 20 -12.99 0.29 -2.00
C ARG A 20 -11.69 -0.21 -2.63
N ALA A 21 -10.55 0.07 -1.99
CA ALA A 21 -9.26 -0.42 -2.46
C ALA A 21 -9.19 -1.97 -2.39
N LYS A 22 -9.66 -2.59 -1.30
CA LYS A 22 -9.80 -4.05 -1.18
C LYS A 22 -10.58 -4.65 -2.34
N ALA A 23 -11.81 -4.18 -2.54
CA ALA A 23 -12.68 -4.67 -3.59
C ALA A 23 -12.06 -4.52 -4.99
N PHE A 24 -11.31 -3.45 -5.24
CA PHE A 24 -10.57 -3.27 -6.48
C PHE A 24 -9.48 -4.34 -6.63
N TYR A 25 -8.64 -4.55 -5.61
CA TYR A 25 -7.54 -5.51 -5.70
C TYR A 25 -8.04 -6.94 -5.86
N GLU A 26 -9.03 -7.35 -5.07
CA GLU A 26 -9.61 -8.70 -5.15
C GLU A 26 -10.32 -8.93 -6.48
N LYS A 27 -11.05 -7.93 -7.02
CA LYS A 27 -11.79 -8.10 -8.28
C LYS A 27 -10.90 -8.02 -9.53
N VAL A 28 -9.95 -7.09 -9.57
CA VAL A 28 -9.18 -6.80 -10.79
C VAL A 28 -7.96 -7.69 -10.91
N PHE A 29 -7.28 -7.96 -9.79
CA PHE A 29 -6.08 -8.81 -9.78
C PHE A 29 -6.37 -10.25 -9.38
N ASP A 30 -7.61 -10.58 -8.97
CA ASP A 30 -8.01 -11.92 -8.54
C ASP A 30 -7.11 -12.47 -7.42
N VAL A 31 -6.78 -11.60 -6.46
CA VAL A 31 -5.93 -11.92 -5.30
C VAL A 31 -6.75 -11.97 -4.02
N THR A 32 -6.26 -12.71 -3.04
CA THR A 32 -6.80 -12.70 -1.67
C THR A 32 -5.80 -12.01 -0.74
N ALA A 33 -6.31 -11.27 0.25
CA ALA A 33 -5.46 -10.65 1.26
C ALA A 33 -4.65 -11.71 2.01
N MET A 34 -3.33 -11.52 2.10
CA MET A 34 -2.46 -12.39 2.89
C MET A 34 -2.50 -12.04 4.38
N ASN A 35 -2.78 -10.76 4.68
CA ASN A 35 -2.94 -10.20 6.00
C ASN A 35 -3.87 -8.98 5.94
N GLU A 36 -4.68 -8.79 6.97
CA GLU A 36 -5.57 -7.64 7.12
C GLU A 36 -5.68 -7.30 8.61
N ASP A 37 -5.60 -6.02 8.93
CA ASP A 37 -5.85 -5.48 10.25
C ASP A 37 -6.81 -4.27 10.16
N ASP A 38 -6.96 -3.53 11.25
CA ASP A 38 -7.91 -2.44 11.35
C ASP A 38 -7.66 -1.34 10.31
N VAL A 39 -6.39 -1.09 9.96
CA VAL A 39 -5.96 0.04 9.12
C VAL A 39 -5.22 -0.39 7.85
N SER A 40 -4.95 -1.68 7.65
CA SER A 40 -4.15 -2.15 6.52
C SER A 40 -4.60 -3.47 5.90
N ILE A 41 -4.27 -3.66 4.62
CA ILE A 41 -4.48 -4.92 3.89
C ILE A 41 -3.26 -5.19 3.03
N ALA A 42 -2.63 -6.35 3.21
CA ALA A 42 -1.48 -6.77 2.44
C ALA A 42 -1.85 -7.86 1.42
N TYR A 43 -1.35 -7.71 0.21
CA TYR A 43 -1.45 -8.71 -0.86
C TYR A 43 -0.05 -9.15 -1.27
N LYS A 44 0.12 -10.46 -1.48
CA LYS A 44 1.36 -11.00 -2.06
C LYS A 44 1.20 -11.15 -3.56
N PHE A 45 1.95 -10.35 -4.30
CA PHE A 45 2.33 -10.66 -5.68
C PHE A 45 3.65 -11.43 -5.64
N GLU A 46 3.91 -12.27 -6.64
CA GLU A 46 5.05 -13.21 -6.71
C GLU A 46 6.28 -12.78 -5.87
N GLY A 47 6.92 -11.66 -6.25
CA GLY A 47 8.08 -11.10 -5.54
C GLY A 47 7.76 -9.98 -4.54
N THR A 48 6.61 -9.32 -4.64
CA THR A 48 6.37 -8.03 -3.99
C THR A 48 5.10 -8.05 -3.15
N ILE A 49 5.18 -7.50 -1.94
CA ILE A 49 4.00 -7.26 -1.10
C ILE A 49 3.46 -5.87 -1.44
N VAL A 50 2.16 -5.78 -1.73
CA VAL A 50 1.46 -4.50 -1.81
C VAL A 50 0.66 -4.34 -0.52
N ASN A 51 1.05 -3.38 0.30
CA ASN A 51 0.36 -3.03 1.54
C ASN A 51 -0.51 -1.79 1.32
N LEU A 52 -1.82 -1.94 1.42
CA LEU A 52 -2.77 -0.83 1.39
C LEU A 52 -2.93 -0.34 2.81
N LEU A 53 -2.49 0.88 3.11
CA LEU A 53 -2.60 1.49 4.44
C LEU A 53 -3.59 2.65 4.38
N GLU A 54 -4.51 2.68 5.34
CA GLU A 54 -5.44 3.79 5.47
C GLU A 54 -4.71 5.12 5.69
N TYR A 55 -5.17 6.16 4.98
CA TYR A 55 -4.53 7.48 4.98
C TYR A 55 -4.26 8.04 6.38
N GLY A 56 -5.19 7.82 7.33
CA GLY A 56 -5.05 8.30 8.71
C GLY A 56 -3.84 7.69 9.47
N ALA A 57 -3.45 6.47 9.13
CA ALA A 57 -2.31 5.78 9.74
C ALA A 57 -0.96 6.11 9.05
N ALA A 58 -0.99 6.76 7.88
CA ALA A 58 0.22 7.03 7.09
C ALA A 58 1.25 7.92 7.81
N ARG A 59 0.80 8.79 8.71
CA ARG A 59 1.64 9.72 9.48
C ARG A 59 2.75 9.01 10.24
N GLU A 60 2.45 7.85 10.82
CA GLU A 60 3.42 7.06 11.59
C GLU A 60 4.60 6.58 10.73
N LEU A 61 4.45 6.49 9.41
CA LEU A 61 5.48 5.99 8.51
C LEU A 61 6.33 7.08 7.86
N ILE A 62 5.78 8.28 7.65
CA ILE A 62 6.43 9.28 6.79
C ILE A 62 6.67 10.63 7.45
N ASP A 63 6.23 10.84 8.69
CA ASP A 63 6.50 12.11 9.37
C ASP A 63 8.02 12.40 9.42
N PRO A 64 8.43 13.65 9.20
CA PRO A 64 7.61 14.86 9.10
C PRO A 64 7.09 15.19 7.68
N ALA A 65 7.30 14.31 6.69
CA ALA A 65 6.84 14.56 5.33
C ALA A 65 5.30 14.55 5.26
N PRO A 66 4.69 15.43 4.43
CA PRO A 66 3.25 15.42 4.24
C PRO A 66 2.83 14.19 3.43
N VAL A 67 1.70 13.58 3.82
CA VAL A 67 1.06 12.53 3.02
C VAL A 67 0.47 13.20 1.77
N GLY A 68 0.78 12.66 0.58
CA GLY A 68 0.27 13.20 -0.67
C GLY A 68 -1.26 13.19 -0.71
N THR A 69 -1.87 14.31 -1.12
CA THR A 69 -3.33 14.40 -1.30
C THR A 69 -3.70 14.18 -2.75
N ARG A 70 -4.97 13.86 -3.01
CA ARG A 70 -5.50 13.67 -4.37
C ARG A 70 -5.32 14.89 -5.27
N GLU A 71 -5.44 16.08 -4.70
CA GLU A 71 -5.34 17.37 -5.39
C GLU A 71 -3.90 17.88 -5.49
N ALA A 72 -2.94 17.18 -4.89
CA ALA A 72 -1.55 17.58 -4.94
C ALA A 72 -1.06 17.57 -6.40
N PRO A 73 -0.43 18.65 -6.87
CA PRO A 73 0.09 18.70 -8.22
C PRO A 73 1.17 17.63 -8.41
N SER A 74 1.19 17.02 -9.61
CA SER A 74 2.37 16.25 -10.05
C SER A 74 3.60 17.14 -9.91
N ARG A 75 4.66 16.60 -9.29
CA ARG A 75 5.95 17.28 -9.19
C ARG A 75 6.90 16.91 -10.34
N PHE A 76 6.37 16.23 -11.35
CA PHE A 76 7.06 15.79 -12.57
C PHE A 76 6.34 16.30 -13.80
#